data_AF-A0A8T7AGI2-F1
#
_entry.id   AF-A0A8T7AGI2-F1
#
_cell.length_a   1.000
_cell.length_b   1.000
_cell.length_c   1.000
_cell.angle_alpha   90.00
_cell.angle_beta   90.00
_cell.angle_gamma   90.00
#
_symmetry.space_group_name_H-M   'P 1'
#
loop_
_entity.id
_entity.type
_entity.pdbx_description
1 polymer ?
#
loop_
_entity_poly.entity_id
_entity_poly.type
_entity_poly.pdbx_seq_one_letter_code
_entity_poly.pdbx_strand_id
1 'polypeptide(L)'
;MIIQEQLAGEQIDQMPDLAIVWRNLDVPVEALESPRIGRVEIPEFNKRSGGHWHEGFLIAAGPDLKQGVSLGHRDLTDVAPTILALFGLPTPDYMDGAAMKDAFTDESIAVSQQDSKGARFRAGTDVPPHPPAADSSRDIAARH
;
A
#
# COMPACT_ATOMS: atom_id res chain seq x y z
N MET A 1 8.38 -0.35 -16.11
CA MET A 1 8.63 -1.39 -15.09
C MET A 1 7.78 -2.59 -15.45
N ILE A 2 8.39 -3.76 -15.65
CA ILE A 2 7.64 -5.00 -15.87
C ILE A 2 7.09 -5.44 -14.51
N ILE A 3 5.77 -5.56 -14.39
CA ILE A 3 5.12 -5.70 -13.08
C ILE A 3 5.43 -7.06 -12.44
N GLN A 4 5.34 -8.14 -13.23
CA GLN A 4 5.58 -9.50 -12.74
C GLN A 4 7.03 -9.78 -12.33
N GLU A 5 7.99 -8.93 -12.72
CA GLU A 5 9.38 -9.04 -12.29
C GLU A 5 9.67 -8.31 -10.97
N GLN A 6 8.73 -7.48 -10.49
CA GLN A 6 8.94 -6.56 -9.37
C GLN A 6 7.93 -6.75 -8.24
N LEU A 7 6.76 -7.32 -8.52
CA LEU A 7 5.69 -7.55 -7.58
C LEU A 7 5.30 -9.03 -7.59
N ALA A 8 4.85 -9.52 -6.43
CA ALA A 8 4.35 -10.87 -6.26
C ALA A 8 3.04 -10.84 -5.45
N GLY A 9 2.21 -11.86 -5.60
CA GLY A 9 0.97 -12.00 -4.86
C GLY A 9 -0.09 -12.75 -5.65
N GLU A 10 -1.13 -13.21 -4.96
CA GLU A 10 -2.22 -14.00 -5.54
C GLU A 10 -2.97 -13.26 -6.66
N GLN A 11 -2.97 -11.93 -6.63
CA GLN A 11 -3.68 -11.08 -7.59
C GLN A 11 -2.76 -10.50 -8.68
N ILE A 12 -1.52 -11.00 -8.82
CA ILE A 12 -0.55 -10.45 -9.79
C ILE A 12 -1.05 -10.53 -11.23
N ASP A 13 -1.84 -11.55 -11.56
CA ASP A 13 -2.44 -11.76 -12.89
C ASP A 13 -3.54 -10.74 -13.23
N GLN A 14 -4.02 -9.97 -12.24
CA GLN A 14 -4.97 -8.88 -12.46
C GLN A 14 -4.28 -7.54 -12.75
N MET A 15 -2.96 -7.47 -12.62
CA MET A 15 -2.19 -6.25 -12.89
C MET A 15 -1.83 -6.13 -14.37
N PRO A 16 -1.56 -4.91 -14.88
CA PRO A 16 -1.05 -4.74 -16.24
C PRO A 16 0.34 -5.36 -16.40
N ASP A 17 0.66 -5.85 -17.59
CA ASP A 17 1.99 -6.41 -17.90
C ASP A 17 3.12 -5.36 -17.74
N LEU A 18 2.82 -4.11 -18.08
CA LEU A 18 3.75 -2.98 -18.06
C LEU A 18 3.12 -1.77 -17.38
N ALA A 19 3.80 -1.25 -16.36
CA ALA A 19 3.51 0.06 -15.80
C ALA A 19 4.63 1.05 -16.13
N ILE A 20 4.24 2.25 -16.58
CA ILE A 20 5.14 3.38 -16.79
C ILE A 20 4.90 4.37 -15.65
N VAL A 21 5.90 4.55 -14.81
CA VAL A 21 5.87 5.51 -13.70
C VAL A 21 6.78 6.66 -14.04
N TRP A 22 6.20 7.84 -14.23
CA TRP A 22 6.93 9.07 -14.42
C TRP A 22 7.38 9.60 -13.05
N ARG A 23 8.65 9.97 -12.92
CA ARG A 23 9.16 10.59 -11.71
C ARG A 23 9.18 12.10 -11.89
N ASN A 24 8.75 12.84 -10.87
CA ASN A 24 8.86 14.29 -10.77
C ASN A 24 8.10 15.05 -11.88
N LEU A 25 6.86 14.63 -12.17
CA LEU A 25 5.96 15.44 -12.97
C LEU A 25 4.99 16.18 -12.05
N ASP A 26 5.12 17.50 -12.02
CA ASP A 26 4.16 18.39 -11.34
C ASP A 26 2.93 18.68 -12.21
N VAL A 27 2.86 18.08 -13.39
CA VAL A 27 1.81 18.25 -14.39
C VAL A 27 1.28 16.89 -14.87
N PRO A 28 -0.01 16.78 -15.19
CA PRO A 28 -0.55 15.56 -15.76
C PRO A 28 0.07 15.30 -17.14
N VAL A 29 0.33 14.03 -17.44
CA VAL A 29 0.66 13.59 -18.80
C VAL A 29 -0.64 13.49 -19.58
N GLU A 30 -0.78 14.24 -20.67
CA GLU A 30 -2.00 14.25 -21.49
C GLU A 30 -1.90 13.31 -22.71
N ALA A 31 -0.68 13.07 -23.21
CA ALA A 31 -0.44 12.21 -24.35
C ALA A 31 0.99 11.67 -24.39
N LEU A 32 1.17 10.57 -25.13
CA LEU A 32 2.45 9.98 -25.50
C LEU A 32 2.57 9.93 -27.02
N GLU A 33 3.75 10.26 -27.56
CA GLU A 33 3.97 10.27 -29.01
C GLU A 33 5.22 9.47 -29.39
N SER A 34 5.11 8.69 -30.47
CA SER A 34 6.21 7.92 -31.03
C SER A 34 6.13 7.90 -32.56
N PRO A 35 7.24 8.08 -33.30
CA PRO A 35 7.23 7.98 -34.76
C PRO A 35 6.70 6.64 -35.29
N ARG A 36 6.82 5.57 -34.50
CA ARG A 36 6.39 4.22 -34.89
C ARG A 36 4.93 3.92 -34.53
N ILE A 37 4.42 4.51 -33.46
CA ILE A 37 3.13 4.12 -32.84
C ILE A 37 2.08 5.24 -32.99
N GLY A 38 2.50 6.45 -33.37
CA GLY A 38 1.64 7.63 -33.42
C GLY A 38 1.45 8.26 -32.03
N ARG A 39 0.38 9.04 -31.88
CA ARG A 39 0.00 9.74 -30.65
C ARG A 39 -1.08 8.93 -29.92
N VAL A 40 -0.86 8.66 -28.65
CA VAL A 40 -1.80 8.02 -27.73
C VAL A 40 -2.20 9.06 -26.68
N GLU A 41 -3.46 9.46 -26.67
CA GLU A 41 -4.00 10.41 -25.70
C GLU A 41 -4.57 9.66 -24.50
N ILE A 42 -4.40 10.24 -23.31
CA ILE A 42 -5.03 9.70 -22.10
C ILE A 42 -6.46 10.26 -22.07
N PRO A 43 -7.52 9.41 -22.05
CA PRO A 43 -8.90 9.89 -21.92
C PRO A 43 -9.00 10.79 -20.69
N GLU A 44 -9.77 11.89 -20.75
CA GLU A 44 -9.91 12.84 -19.62
C GLU A 44 -10.23 12.10 -18.31
N PHE A 45 -9.20 11.78 -17.53
CA PHE A 45 -9.34 11.01 -16.31
C PHE A 45 -9.30 11.99 -15.15
N ASN A 46 -10.50 12.39 -14.71
CA ASN A 46 -10.76 13.00 -13.41
C ASN A 46 -10.08 14.37 -13.19
N LYS A 47 -10.86 15.46 -13.26
CA LYS A 47 -10.45 16.86 -12.99
C LYS A 47 -10.16 17.12 -11.50
N ARG A 48 -9.39 16.24 -10.85
CA ARG A 48 -8.92 16.45 -9.47
C ARG A 48 -7.66 17.30 -9.53
N SER A 49 -7.71 18.47 -8.90
CA SER A 49 -6.56 19.39 -8.79
C SER A 49 -5.52 18.94 -7.75
N GLY A 50 -5.80 17.90 -6.98
CA GLY A 50 -4.87 17.33 -6.02
C GLY A 50 -4.09 16.17 -6.63
N GLY A 51 -2.80 16.36 -6.87
CA GLY A 51 -1.85 15.26 -7.02
C GLY A 51 -1.54 14.63 -5.66
N HIS A 52 -1.28 13.33 -5.63
CA HIS A 52 -0.75 12.67 -4.44
C HIS A 52 0.76 12.87 -4.38
N TRP A 53 1.27 13.29 -3.23
CA TRP A 53 2.71 13.28 -2.96
C TRP A 53 3.13 11.86 -2.56
N HIS A 54 4.32 11.44 -2.98
CA HIS A 54 4.84 10.10 -2.67
C HIS A 54 5.18 9.92 -1.18
N GLU A 55 5.40 11.02 -0.46
CA GLU A 55 5.75 11.01 0.95
C GLU A 55 4.56 11.50 1.80
N GLY A 56 4.34 10.82 2.92
CA GLY A 56 3.41 11.23 3.97
C GLY A 56 4.14 11.64 5.25
N PHE A 57 3.39 11.90 6.31
CA PHE A 57 3.95 12.11 7.65
C PHE A 57 3.28 11.19 8.67
N LEU A 58 4.05 10.77 9.66
CA LEU A 58 3.58 9.98 10.80
C LEU A 58 3.75 10.80 12.08
N ILE A 59 2.67 10.91 12.85
CA ILE A 59 2.70 11.47 14.21
C ILE A 59 2.05 10.43 15.12
N ALA A 60 2.74 10.07 16.19
CA ALA A 60 2.26 9.12 17.17
C ALA A 60 2.51 9.68 18.57
N ALA A 61 1.56 9.46 19.49
CA ALA A 61 1.64 9.90 20.87
C ALA A 61 0.90 8.91 21.78
N GLY A 62 1.53 8.55 22.90
CA GLY A 62 0.99 7.60 23.85
C GLY A 62 1.99 7.28 24.96
N PRO A 63 1.54 6.64 26.05
CA PRO A 63 2.40 6.27 27.18
C PRO A 63 3.48 5.26 26.80
N ASP A 64 3.22 4.41 25.81
CA ASP A 64 4.13 3.37 25.33
C ASP A 64 5.10 3.85 24.24
N LEU A 65 5.04 5.15 23.89
CA LEU A 65 5.83 5.75 22.82
C LEU A 65 6.85 6.75 23.37
N LYS A 66 8.05 6.74 22.79
CA LYS A 66 9.10 7.73 23.09
C LYS A 66 8.63 9.12 22.69
N GLN A 67 8.87 10.10 23.57
CA GLN A 67 8.53 11.50 23.33
C GLN A 67 9.68 12.26 22.68
N GLY A 68 9.36 13.18 21.78
CA GLY A 68 10.33 14.11 21.20
C GLY A 68 11.39 13.46 20.30
N VAL A 69 11.14 12.24 19.81
CA VAL A 69 12.04 11.52 18.91
C VAL A 69 11.63 11.70 17.45
N SER A 70 12.61 11.68 16.56
CA SER A 70 12.39 11.54 15.12
C SER A 70 12.71 10.12 14.70
N LEU A 71 11.77 9.44 14.05
CA LEU A 71 11.95 8.08 13.55
C LEU A 71 12.65 8.05 12.18
N GLY A 72 12.97 9.20 11.60
CA GLY A 72 13.49 9.28 10.22
C GLY A 72 12.47 8.81 9.19
N HIS A 73 12.96 8.39 8.03
CA HIS A 73 12.12 7.83 6.96
C HIS A 73 11.64 6.43 7.35
N ARG A 74 10.36 6.13 7.06
CA ARG A 74 9.73 4.84 7.34
C ARG A 74 8.84 4.42 6.18
N ASP A 75 8.75 3.12 5.99
CA ASP A 75 7.84 2.53 5.04
C ASP A 75 6.41 2.53 5.58
N LEU A 76 5.44 2.80 4.70
CA LEU A 76 4.01 2.77 5.06
C LEU A 76 3.58 1.38 5.57
N THR A 77 4.24 0.32 5.09
CA THR A 77 3.97 -1.07 5.45
C THR A 77 4.29 -1.38 6.92
N ASP A 78 5.15 -0.60 7.57
CA ASP A 78 5.51 -0.76 8.98
C ASP A 78 4.42 -0.28 9.95
N VAL A 79 3.47 0.56 9.46
CA VAL A 79 2.45 1.17 10.31
C VAL A 79 1.53 0.11 10.95
N ALA A 80 1.02 -0.84 10.16
CA ALA A 80 0.13 -1.87 10.67
C ALA A 80 0.82 -2.80 11.70
N PRO A 81 2.01 -3.37 11.43
CA PRO A 81 2.79 -4.10 12.43
C PRO A 81 3.08 -3.30 13.71
N THR A 82 3.34 -2.00 13.59
CA THR A 82 3.59 -1.11 14.75
C THR A 82 2.34 -0.97 15.62
N ILE A 83 1.16 -0.80 15.00
CA ILE A 83 -0.11 -0.75 15.72
C ILE A 83 -0.38 -2.08 16.42
N LEU A 84 -0.19 -3.21 15.74
CA LEU A 84 -0.37 -4.53 16.35
C LEU A 84 0.52 -4.72 17.59
N ALA A 85 1.78 -4.30 17.50
CA ALA A 85 2.71 -4.38 18.62
C ALA A 85 2.26 -3.51 19.83
N LEU A 86 1.66 -2.34 19.60
CA LEU A 86 1.06 -1.51 20.67
C LEU A 86 -0.09 -2.22 21.40
N PHE A 87 -0.80 -3.12 20.72
CA PHE A 87 -1.85 -3.95 21.31
C PHE A 87 -1.33 -5.29 21.86
N GLY A 88 -0.01 -5.51 21.88
CA GLY A 88 0.58 -6.78 22.31
C GLY A 88 0.29 -7.95 21.36
N LEU A 89 -0.09 -7.67 20.12
CA LEU A 89 -0.41 -8.68 19.11
C LEU A 89 0.83 -8.98 18.25
N PRO A 90 1.03 -10.24 17.82
CA PRO A 90 2.11 -10.60 16.91
C PRO A 90 1.85 -10.03 15.51
N THR A 91 2.93 -9.72 14.79
CA THR A 91 2.86 -9.42 13.35
C THR A 91 2.62 -10.71 12.57
N PRO A 92 1.57 -10.80 11.74
CA PRO A 92 1.35 -11.96 10.88
C PRO A 92 2.41 -12.10 9.79
N ASP A 93 2.77 -13.35 9.45
CA ASP A 93 3.80 -13.66 8.45
C ASP A 93 3.49 -13.20 7.01
N TYR A 94 2.23 -12.82 6.72
CA TYR A 94 1.82 -12.29 5.42
C TYR A 94 2.04 -10.78 5.28
N MET A 95 2.46 -10.08 6.34
CA MET A 95 2.77 -8.65 6.27
C MET A 95 4.24 -8.46 5.88
N ASP A 96 4.50 -7.59 4.90
CA ASP A 96 5.87 -7.28 4.45
C ASP A 96 6.63 -6.36 5.43
N GLY A 97 5.91 -5.53 6.18
CA GLY A 97 6.49 -4.55 7.09
C GLY A 97 6.84 -5.10 8.47
N ALA A 98 7.57 -4.30 9.25
CA ALA A 98 7.96 -4.63 10.62
C ALA A 98 7.55 -3.52 11.61
N ALA A 99 7.34 -3.90 12.87
CA ALA A 99 7.04 -2.91 13.90
C ALA A 99 8.23 -1.95 14.10
N MET A 100 7.95 -0.64 14.17
CA MET A 100 8.92 0.43 14.45
C MET A 100 9.33 0.40 15.92
N LYS A 101 10.11 -0.60 16.33
CA LYS A 101 10.44 -0.85 17.75
C LYS A 101 11.13 0.32 18.43
N ASP A 102 11.86 1.13 17.67
CA ASP A 102 12.53 2.33 18.17
C ASP A 102 11.59 3.50 18.45
N ALA A 103 10.31 3.38 18.09
CA ALA A 103 9.24 4.28 18.54
C ALA A 103 8.78 3.99 19.98
N PHE A 104 8.99 2.77 20.49
CA PHE A 104 8.52 2.36 21.81
C PHE A 104 9.48 2.75 22.93
N THR A 105 8.92 3.01 24.12
CA THR A 105 9.71 3.10 25.34
C THR A 105 10.36 1.75 25.65
N ASP A 106 11.44 1.76 26.43
CA ASP A 106 12.20 0.54 26.70
C ASP A 106 11.36 -0.46 27.54
N GLU A 107 10.43 0.06 28.36
CA GLU A 107 9.47 -0.72 29.13
C GLU A 107 8.46 -1.46 28.25
N SER A 108 7.93 -0.80 27.20
CA SER A 108 6.88 -1.38 26.34
C SER A 108 7.42 -2.45 25.39
N ILE A 109 8.71 -2.40 25.03
CA ILE A 109 9.39 -3.44 24.23
C ILE A 109 9.48 -4.76 25.01
N ALA A 110 9.69 -4.69 26.33
CA ALA A 110 9.84 -5.88 27.17
C ALA A 110 8.55 -6.69 27.31
N VAL A 111 7.38 -6.01 27.30
CA VAL A 111 6.06 -6.65 27.41
C VAL A 111 5.67 -7.36 26.11
N SER A 112 5.85 -6.71 24.96
CA SER A 112 5.45 -7.24 23.65
C SER A 112 6.17 -8.54 23.23
N GLN A 113 7.41 -8.76 23.71
CA GLN A 113 8.20 -9.95 23.38
C GLN A 113 7.90 -11.18 24.25
N GLN A 114 7.23 -11.03 25.40
CA GLN A 114 6.96 -12.16 26.31
C GLN A 114 5.67 -12.91 25.98
N ASP A 115 4.69 -12.24 25.35
CA ASP A 115 3.36 -12.81 25.09
C ASP A 115 3.24 -13.56 23.75
N SER A 116 4.23 -13.41 22.86
CA SER A 116 4.21 -13.98 21.50
C SER A 116 4.53 -15.48 21.44
N LYS A 117 4.97 -16.11 22.54
CA LYS A 117 5.42 -17.53 22.52
C LYS A 117 4.29 -18.58 22.47
N GLY A 118 3.02 -18.17 22.38
CA GLY A 118 1.88 -19.12 22.44
C GLY A 118 0.67 -18.83 21.55
N ALA A 119 0.58 -17.67 20.90
CA ALA A 119 -0.61 -17.29 20.14
C ALA A 119 -0.60 -17.86 18.71
N ARG A 120 -0.97 -19.15 18.56
CA ARG A 120 -1.38 -19.70 17.26
C ARG A 120 -2.75 -19.12 16.91
N PHE A 121 -2.77 -18.00 16.20
CA PHE A 121 -4.00 -17.51 15.60
C PHE A 121 -4.38 -18.47 14.46
N ARG A 122 -5.50 -19.18 14.61
CA ARG A 122 -6.07 -19.94 13.49
C ARG A 122 -6.57 -18.90 12.49
N ALA A 123 -5.85 -18.73 11.38
CA ALA A 123 -6.32 -17.98 10.24
C ALA A 123 -7.69 -18.55 9.83
N GLY A 124 -8.77 -17.84 10.16
CA GLY A 124 -10.06 -18.06 9.52
C GLY A 124 -9.92 -17.58 8.09
N THR A 125 -9.58 -18.50 7.18
CA THR A 125 -9.61 -18.30 5.74
C THR A 125 -11.07 -18.24 5.30
N ASP A 126 -11.73 -17.11 5.56
CA ASP A 126 -13.01 -16.77 4.93
C ASP A 126 -13.05 -15.25 4.75
N VAL A 127 -12.10 -14.75 3.95
CA VAL A 127 -12.35 -13.52 3.19
C VAL A 127 -13.19 -13.96 1.99
N PRO A 128 -14.49 -13.62 1.91
CA PRO A 128 -15.28 -14.00 0.75
C PRO A 128 -14.63 -13.43 -0.51
N PRO A 129 -14.61 -14.19 -1.63
CA PRO A 129 -14.00 -13.71 -2.86
C PRO A 129 -14.64 -12.37 -3.23
N HIS A 130 -13.78 -11.39 -3.54
CA HIS A 130 -14.23 -10.12 -4.08
C HIS A 130 -15.08 -10.42 -5.32
N PRO A 131 -16.32 -9.90 -5.44
CA PRO A 131 -17.11 -10.11 -6.64
C PRO A 131 -16.30 -9.60 -7.85
N PRO A 132 -16.36 -10.30 -9.01
CA PRO A 132 -15.66 -9.86 -10.20
C PRO A 132 -16.09 -8.43 -10.52
N ALA A 133 -15.12 -7.59 -10.91
CA ALA A 133 -15.40 -6.24 -11.38
C ALA A 133 -16.48 -6.31 -12.47
N ALA A 134 -17.55 -5.54 -12.31
CA ALA A 134 -18.63 -5.51 -13.29
C ALA A 134 -18.05 -5.09 -14.64
N ASP A 135 -18.23 -5.95 -15.65
CA ASP A 135 -17.93 -5.66 -17.05
C ASP A 135 -18.84 -4.51 -17.52
N SER A 136 -18.33 -3.28 -17.47
CA SER A 136 -19.02 -2.10 -18.01
C SER A 136 -18.87 -1.97 -19.53
N SER A 137 -18.32 -2.97 -20.22
CA SER A 137 -18.06 -2.92 -21.67
C SER A 137 -19.28 -3.22 -22.55
N ARG A 138 -20.48 -3.41 -21.99
CA ARG A 138 -21.65 -3.87 -22.75
C ARG A 138 -22.75 -2.85 -23.07
N ASP A 139 -22.63 -1.58 -22.69
CA ASP A 139 -23.73 -0.61 -22.87
C ASP A 139 -23.52 0.52 -23.90
N ILE A 140 -22.57 0.40 -24.84
CA ILE A 140 -22.39 1.38 -25.93
C ILE A 140 -22.84 0.82 -27.29
N ALA A 141 -23.95 0.09 -27.33
CA ALA A 141 -24.55 -0.36 -28.59
C ALA A 141 -26.09 -0.35 -28.55
N ALA A 142 -26.70 0.74 -28.11
CA ALA A 142 -28.08 1.09 -28.48
C ALA A 142 -28.41 2.52 -28.06
N ARG A 143 -28.28 3.47 -28.99
CA ARG A 143 -29.08 4.70 -29.06
C ARG A 143 -28.87 5.31 -30.46
N HIS A 144 -29.92 5.18 -31.26
CA HIS A 144 -30.15 5.90 -32.53
C HIS A 144 -30.24 7.41 -32.29
#